data_AF-A0A2V9XVW1-F1
#
_entry.id   AF-A0A2V9XVW1-F1
#
_cell.length_a   1.000
_cell.length_b   1.000
_cell.length_c   1.000
_cell.angle_alpha   90.00
_cell.angle_beta   90.00
_cell.angle_gamma   90.00
#
_symmetry.space_group_name_H-M   'P 1'
#
loop_
_entity.id
_entity.type
_entity.pdbx_description
1 polymer ?
#
loop_
_entity_poly.entity_id
_entity_poly.type
_entity_poly.pdbx_seq_one_letter_code
_entity_poly.pdbx_strand_id
1 'polypeptide(L)'
;MTLTVLTIIIAVLVLAVALFTFRAVPGVRVYFKFRGKRLVTCPETKEPEAVDVAAGEAALGAFLNEPTLRLTECSRWPERQDCGQDCLSQVEVDPQNCLVWNIVAKWYEGKSCVFCHKPFGPLHHLDHVPALLGPDFKTSEWKDVSPQDLPRFFSTHQPVCWNCHVTESFRRLHPGLVTERPLVSKRTR
;
A
#
# COMPACT_ATOMS: atom_id res chain seq x y z
N MET A 1 -0.93 -45.21 36.48
CA MET A 1 -1.05 -45.38 35.02
C MET A 1 -1.74 -44.19 34.34
N THR A 2 -2.80 -43.60 34.90
CA THR A 2 -3.49 -42.42 34.32
C THR A 2 -2.65 -41.14 34.36
N LEU A 3 -1.95 -40.87 35.46
CA LEU A 3 -1.10 -39.68 35.61
C LEU A 3 0.06 -39.65 34.61
N THR A 4 0.72 -40.80 34.40
CA THR A 4 1.85 -40.94 33.46
C THR A 4 1.40 -40.81 32.01
N VAL A 5 0.22 -41.34 31.67
CA VAL A 5 -0.37 -41.18 30.33
C VAL A 5 -0.75 -39.72 30.09
N LEU A 6 -1.34 -39.05 31.08
CA LEU A 6 -1.68 -37.63 31.01
C LEU A 6 -0.43 -36.75 30.80
N THR A 7 0.65 -37.00 31.54
CA THR A 7 1.91 -36.24 31.39
C THR A 7 2.54 -36.43 30.01
N ILE A 8 2.46 -37.64 29.44
CA ILE A 8 2.98 -37.92 28.09
C ILE A 8 2.15 -37.18 27.05
N ILE A 9 0.82 -37.20 27.15
CA ILE A 9 -0.06 -36.46 26.22
C ILE A 9 0.23 -34.96 26.27
N ILE A 10 0.36 -34.38 27.46
CA ILE A 10 0.69 -32.96 27.62
C ILE A 10 2.06 -32.66 27.01
N ALA A 11 3.08 -33.49 27.25
CA ALA A 11 4.42 -33.29 26.69
C ALA A 11 4.40 -33.34 25.15
N VAL A 12 3.66 -34.27 24.55
CA VAL A 12 3.50 -34.35 23.09
C VAL A 12 2.76 -33.13 22.53
N LEU A 13 1.70 -32.68 23.19
CA LEU A 13 0.96 -31.48 22.78
C LEU A 13 1.83 -30.23 22.86
N VAL A 14 2.60 -30.06 23.94
CA VAL A 14 3.53 -28.93 24.10
C VAL A 14 4.60 -28.97 23.01
N LEU A 15 5.17 -30.13 22.71
CA LEU A 15 6.15 -30.28 21.65
C LEU A 15 5.56 -29.97 20.27
N ALA A 16 4.34 -30.45 19.99
CA ALA A 16 3.65 -30.18 18.73
C ALA A 16 3.36 -28.68 18.55
N VAL A 17 2.88 -28.00 19.60
CA VAL A 17 2.64 -26.54 19.59
C VAL A 17 3.96 -25.77 19.42
N ALA A 18 5.02 -26.18 20.10
CA ALA A 18 6.34 -25.55 19.97
C ALA A 18 6.89 -25.66 18.54
N LEU A 19 6.81 -26.85 17.93
CA LEU A 19 7.23 -27.05 16.54
C LEU A 19 6.35 -26.26 15.55
N PHE A 20 5.03 -26.25 15.77
CA PHE A 20 4.10 -25.51 14.91
C PHE A 20 4.38 -24.01 14.97
N THR A 21 4.50 -23.42 16.16
CA THR A 21 4.80 -22.00 16.33
C THR A 21 6.16 -21.63 15.72
N PHE A 22 7.19 -22.47 15.93
CA PHE A 22 8.51 -22.28 15.32
C PHE A 22 8.46 -22.23 13.79
N ARG A 23 7.60 -23.03 13.15
CA ARG A 23 7.41 -23.03 11.68
C ARG A 23 6.43 -21.98 11.18
N ALA A 24 5.43 -21.62 11.97
CA ALA A 24 4.43 -20.63 11.61
C ALA A 24 5.02 -19.20 11.61
N VAL A 25 5.91 -18.88 12.55
CA VAL A 25 6.53 -17.55 12.66
C VAL A 25 7.20 -17.08 11.35
N PRO A 26 8.07 -17.86 10.67
CA PRO A 26 8.66 -17.43 9.41
C PRO A 26 7.61 -17.26 8.31
N GLY A 27 6.62 -18.17 8.20
CA GLY A 27 5.52 -18.04 7.24
C GLY A 27 4.72 -16.74 7.43
N VAL A 28 4.35 -16.43 8.67
CA VAL A 28 3.67 -15.18 9.02
C VAL A 28 4.51 -13.96 8.66
N ARG A 29 5.82 -13.98 8.97
CA ARG A 29 6.72 -12.88 8.60
C ARG A 29 6.81 -12.68 7.09
N VAL A 30 6.90 -13.76 6.32
CA VAL A 30 6.95 -13.73 4.85
C VAL A 30 5.64 -13.18 4.29
N TYR A 31 4.50 -13.60 4.82
CA TYR A 31 3.20 -13.03 4.45
C TYR A 31 3.17 -11.52 4.68
N PHE A 32 3.54 -11.05 5.88
CA PHE A 32 3.55 -9.62 6.18
C PHE A 32 4.58 -8.82 5.35
N LYS A 33 5.69 -9.46 4.94
CA LYS A 33 6.71 -8.86 4.08
C LYS A 33 6.24 -8.71 2.63
N PHE A 34 5.53 -9.70 2.10
CA PHE A 34 5.11 -9.75 0.69
C PHE A 34 3.64 -9.41 0.44
N ARG A 35 2.82 -9.13 1.45
CA ARG A 35 1.44 -8.66 1.22
C ARG A 35 1.40 -7.26 0.59
N GLY A 36 0.34 -6.98 -0.16
CA GLY A 36 0.01 -5.65 -0.69
C GLY A 36 0.52 -5.40 -2.11
N LYS A 37 -0.11 -4.43 -2.78
CA LYS A 37 0.23 -4.03 -4.17
C LYS A 37 1.62 -3.41 -4.24
N ARG A 38 2.38 -3.79 -5.26
CA ARG A 38 3.72 -3.29 -5.53
C ARG A 38 3.82 -2.60 -6.88
N LEU A 39 4.70 -1.62 -6.94
CA LEU A 39 5.13 -0.98 -8.17
C LEU A 39 6.52 -1.51 -8.51
N VAL A 40 6.67 -2.04 -9.72
CA VAL A 40 7.95 -2.53 -10.25
C VAL A 40 8.19 -1.92 -11.62
N THR A 41 9.45 -1.78 -12.01
CA THR A 41 9.78 -1.37 -13.38
C THR A 41 9.81 -2.61 -14.25
N CYS A 42 8.96 -2.70 -15.27
CA CYS A 42 8.96 -3.86 -16.15
C CYS A 42 10.27 -3.92 -16.95
N PRO A 43 10.99 -5.06 -16.98
CA PRO A 43 12.26 -5.17 -17.71
C PRO A 43 12.09 -5.07 -19.23
N GLU A 44 10.92 -5.43 -19.76
CA GLU A 44 10.63 -5.36 -21.20
C GLU A 44 10.30 -3.94 -21.66
N THR A 45 9.38 -3.25 -20.97
CA THR A 45 8.86 -1.93 -21.40
C THR A 45 9.60 -0.77 -20.75
N LYS A 46 10.28 -1.00 -19.63
CA LYS A 46 10.88 0.02 -18.75
C LYS A 46 9.87 1.00 -18.14
N GLU A 47 8.61 0.63 -18.15
CA GLU A 47 7.51 1.40 -17.56
C GLU A 47 7.14 0.87 -16.17
N PRO A 48 6.61 1.72 -15.28
CA PRO A 48 6.14 1.29 -13.97
C PRO A 48 4.86 0.45 -14.13
N GLU A 49 4.87 -0.75 -13.56
CA GLU A 49 3.74 -1.68 -13.58
C GLU A 49 3.33 -2.05 -12.16
N ALA A 50 2.02 -2.18 -11.97
CA ALA A 50 1.44 -2.64 -10.72
C ALA A 50 1.39 -4.17 -10.71
N VAL A 51 1.96 -4.78 -9.67
CA VAL A 51 2.00 -6.23 -9.48
C VAL A 51 1.55 -6.63 -8.09
N ASP A 52 0.98 -7.84 -7.98
CA ASP A 52 0.68 -8.48 -6.70
C ASP A 52 1.47 -9.78 -6.58
N VAL A 53 2.13 -9.94 -5.44
CA VAL A 53 2.93 -11.13 -5.14
C VAL A 53 2.04 -12.11 -4.40
N ALA A 54 2.15 -13.39 -4.75
CA ALA A 54 1.47 -14.49 -4.08
C ALA A 54 2.00 -14.68 -2.65
N ALA A 55 1.70 -13.74 -1.75
CA ALA A 55 2.23 -13.68 -0.39
C ALA A 55 1.79 -14.89 0.44
N GLY A 56 0.61 -15.43 0.17
CA GLY A 56 0.11 -16.66 0.78
C GLY A 56 0.91 -17.89 0.35
N GLU A 57 1.17 -18.04 -0.96
CA GLU A 57 2.00 -19.14 -1.47
C GLU A 57 3.44 -19.03 -0.97
N ALA A 58 4.01 -17.82 -0.97
CA ALA A 58 5.33 -17.58 -0.42
C ALA A 58 5.39 -17.92 1.09
N ALA A 59 4.34 -17.62 1.85
CA ALA A 59 4.25 -17.95 3.27
C ALA A 59 4.13 -19.46 3.52
N LEU A 60 3.35 -20.16 2.70
CA LEU A 60 3.25 -21.62 2.73
C LEU A 60 4.58 -22.27 2.33
N GLY A 61 5.24 -21.75 1.30
CA GLY A 61 6.58 -22.15 0.91
C GLY A 61 7.58 -21.99 2.06
N ALA A 62 7.56 -20.86 2.76
CA ALA A 62 8.41 -20.65 3.94
C ALA A 62 8.08 -21.60 5.11
N PHE A 63 6.81 -22.01 5.26
CA PHE A 63 6.41 -23.03 6.22
C PHE A 63 6.94 -24.44 5.86
N LEU A 64 6.99 -24.74 4.55
CA LEU A 64 7.43 -26.01 3.98
C LEU A 64 8.92 -26.06 3.59
N ASN A 65 9.67 -24.97 3.78
CA ASN A 65 11.06 -24.75 3.32
C ASN A 65 11.27 -24.73 1.78
N GLU A 66 10.25 -24.35 1.02
CA GLU A 66 10.29 -24.17 -0.43
C GLU A 66 9.86 -22.74 -0.82
N PRO A 67 10.72 -21.72 -0.60
CA PRO A 67 10.35 -20.33 -0.88
C PRO A 67 10.36 -20.07 -2.39
N THR A 68 9.21 -20.22 -3.04
CA THR A 68 9.01 -19.76 -4.42
C THR A 68 8.18 -18.48 -4.42
N LEU A 69 8.75 -17.39 -4.96
CA LEU A 69 8.05 -16.14 -5.15
C LEU A 69 7.38 -16.14 -6.52
N ARG A 70 6.10 -15.81 -6.59
CA ARG A 70 5.31 -15.76 -7.83
C ARG A 70 4.39 -14.55 -7.83
N LEU A 71 4.04 -14.08 -9.01
CA LEU A 71 2.99 -13.08 -9.20
C LEU A 71 1.60 -13.75 -9.23
N THR A 72 0.65 -13.14 -8.53
CA THR A 72 -0.78 -13.49 -8.65
C THR A 72 -1.48 -12.58 -9.64
N GLU A 73 -1.04 -11.32 -9.74
CA GLU A 73 -1.64 -10.32 -10.63
C GLU A 73 -0.57 -9.39 -11.20
N CYS A 74 -0.78 -8.95 -12.43
CA CYS A 74 0.02 -7.94 -13.11
C CYS A 74 -0.91 -7.07 -13.97
N SER A 75 -0.63 -5.77 -14.04
CA SER A 75 -1.40 -4.81 -14.84
C SER A 75 -1.31 -5.06 -16.36
N ARG A 76 -0.31 -5.83 -16.81
CA ARG A 76 -0.17 -6.29 -18.21
C ARG A 76 -0.88 -7.62 -18.51
N TRP A 77 -1.56 -8.21 -17.54
CA TRP A 77 -2.33 -9.44 -17.75
C TRP A 77 -3.77 -9.07 -18.12
N PRO A 78 -4.37 -9.76 -19.11
CA PRO A 78 -3.97 -11.07 -19.66
C PRO A 78 -3.01 -11.04 -20.86
N GLU A 79 -2.74 -9.89 -21.48
CA GLU A 79 -2.00 -9.81 -22.76
C GLU A 79 -0.56 -10.35 -22.67
N ARG A 80 0.03 -10.36 -21.47
CA ARG A 80 1.40 -10.84 -21.18
C ARG A 80 1.45 -11.83 -20.01
N GLN A 81 0.49 -12.75 -19.95
CA GLN A 81 0.38 -13.72 -18.86
C GLN A 81 1.60 -14.65 -18.75
N ASP A 82 2.20 -15.04 -19.88
CA ASP A 82 3.35 -15.96 -19.94
C ASP A 82 4.71 -15.26 -19.83
N CYS A 83 4.78 -14.13 -19.14
CA CYS A 83 6.05 -13.43 -18.93
C CYS A 83 6.92 -14.15 -17.87
N GLY A 84 8.25 -14.06 -18.01
CA GLY A 84 9.21 -14.74 -17.12
C GLY A 84 9.24 -14.25 -15.67
N GLN A 85 8.43 -13.23 -15.32
CA GLN A 85 8.36 -12.62 -13.98
C GLN A 85 9.70 -12.09 -13.43
N ASP A 86 10.66 -11.75 -14.31
CA ASP A 86 11.99 -11.25 -13.92
C ASP A 86 11.94 -9.99 -13.03
N CYS A 87 10.85 -9.22 -13.10
CA CYS A 87 10.61 -8.07 -12.22
C CYS A 87 10.52 -8.45 -10.72
N LEU A 88 10.28 -9.71 -10.37
CA LEU A 88 10.28 -10.19 -8.99
C LEU A 88 11.62 -9.99 -8.29
N SER A 89 12.73 -9.99 -9.03
CA SER A 89 14.06 -9.69 -8.50
C SER A 89 14.12 -8.33 -7.78
N GLN A 90 13.38 -7.31 -8.29
CA GLN A 90 13.30 -5.99 -7.64
C GLN A 90 12.59 -6.09 -6.28
N VAL A 91 11.53 -6.91 -6.20
CA VAL A 91 10.77 -7.12 -4.97
C VAL A 91 11.56 -7.94 -3.94
N GLU A 92 12.40 -8.87 -4.39
CA GLU A 92 13.27 -9.64 -3.50
C GLU A 92 14.36 -8.77 -2.89
N VAL A 93 14.98 -7.90 -3.69
CA VAL A 93 16.03 -6.96 -3.26
C VAL A 93 15.46 -5.91 -2.31
N ASP A 94 14.34 -5.27 -2.68
CA ASP A 94 13.76 -4.19 -1.88
C ASP A 94 12.22 -4.22 -1.83
N PRO A 95 11.64 -5.13 -1.03
CA PRO A 95 10.20 -5.34 -0.97
C PRO A 95 9.46 -4.14 -0.38
N GLN A 96 10.15 -3.31 0.42
CA GLN A 96 9.56 -2.15 1.07
C GLN A 96 9.47 -0.96 0.11
N ASN A 97 10.51 -0.67 -0.68
CA ASN A 97 10.44 0.44 -1.63
C ASN A 97 9.54 0.13 -2.84
N CYS A 98 9.29 -1.13 -3.15
CA CYS A 98 8.29 -1.51 -4.15
C CYS A 98 6.85 -1.41 -3.62
N LEU A 99 6.61 -1.35 -2.30
CA LEU A 99 5.25 -1.30 -1.76
C LEU A 99 4.60 0.06 -2.07
N VAL A 100 3.45 0.05 -2.75
CA VAL A 100 2.74 1.27 -3.17
C VAL A 100 2.53 2.24 -2.01
N TRP A 101 2.17 1.71 -0.84
CA TRP A 101 2.00 2.51 0.37
C TRP A 101 3.26 3.31 0.75
N ASN A 102 4.43 2.68 0.71
CA ASN A 102 5.68 3.34 1.08
C ASN A 102 6.09 4.38 0.04
N ILE A 103 5.83 4.11 -1.24
CA ILE A 103 6.05 5.08 -2.33
C ILE A 103 5.18 6.32 -2.11
N VAL A 104 3.90 6.13 -1.81
CA VAL A 104 2.95 7.22 -1.50
C VAL A 104 3.40 7.99 -0.25
N ALA A 105 3.70 7.29 0.84
CA ALA A 105 4.14 7.91 2.09
C ALA A 105 5.39 8.76 1.90
N LYS A 106 6.38 8.24 1.17
CA LYS A 106 7.60 8.96 0.80
C LYS A 106 7.32 10.18 -0.08
N TRP A 107 6.34 10.11 -0.98
CA TRP A 107 5.96 11.26 -1.78
C TRP A 107 5.31 12.37 -0.94
N TYR A 108 4.49 12.05 0.06
CA TYR A 108 3.90 13.07 0.96
C TYR A 108 4.89 13.62 2.00
N GLU A 109 5.99 12.92 2.26
CA GLU A 109 6.99 13.31 3.25
C GLU A 109 7.54 14.73 2.99
N GLY A 110 7.52 15.57 4.03
CA GLY A 110 8.00 16.95 3.98
C GLY A 110 7.15 17.91 3.13
N LYS A 111 6.01 17.47 2.58
CA LYS A 111 5.09 18.33 1.83
C LYS A 111 4.03 18.96 2.74
N SER A 112 3.34 19.98 2.21
CA SER A 112 2.20 20.63 2.85
C SER A 112 1.01 20.70 1.90
N CYS A 113 -0.21 20.63 2.45
CA CYS A 113 -1.44 20.72 1.67
C CYS A 113 -1.49 22.06 0.91
N VAL A 114 -1.80 22.03 -0.39
CA VAL A 114 -1.91 23.25 -1.21
C VAL A 114 -2.98 24.23 -0.70
N PHE A 115 -4.08 23.73 -0.11
CA PHE A 115 -5.20 24.58 0.32
C PHE A 115 -5.03 25.15 1.73
N CYS A 116 -4.69 24.30 2.72
CA CYS A 116 -4.61 24.73 4.13
C CYS A 116 -3.19 24.96 4.62
N HIS A 117 -2.18 24.66 3.79
CA HIS A 117 -0.75 24.78 4.10
C HIS A 117 -0.27 23.99 5.33
N LYS A 118 -1.11 23.13 5.90
CA LYS A 118 -0.71 22.24 6.99
C LYS A 118 0.27 21.18 6.46
N PRO A 119 1.38 20.92 7.16
CA PRO A 119 2.31 19.86 6.79
C PRO A 119 1.65 18.49 6.93
N PHE A 120 2.06 17.53 6.10
CA PHE A 120 1.67 16.13 6.27
C PHE A 120 2.53 15.49 7.37
N GLY A 121 1.88 14.81 8.31
CA GLY A 121 2.56 13.90 9.24
C GLY A 121 2.86 12.54 8.59
N PRO A 122 3.48 11.62 9.33
CA PRO A 122 3.61 10.23 8.89
C PRO A 122 2.24 9.66 8.52
N LEU A 123 2.11 9.06 7.33
CA LEU A 123 0.86 8.42 6.94
C LEU A 123 0.71 7.09 7.67
N HIS A 124 -0.38 6.91 8.40
CA HIS A 124 -0.73 5.63 8.99
C HIS A 124 -1.80 4.90 8.18
N HIS A 125 -1.77 3.56 8.17
CA HIS A 125 -2.71 2.74 7.39
C HIS A 125 -4.19 2.94 7.78
N LEU A 126 -4.45 3.42 9.00
CA LEU A 126 -5.80 3.68 9.53
C LEU A 126 -6.27 5.12 9.30
N ASP A 127 -5.41 6.00 8.79
CA ASP A 127 -5.76 7.39 8.54
C ASP A 127 -6.62 7.55 7.30
N HIS A 128 -7.34 8.66 7.24
CA HIS A 128 -7.98 9.10 6.02
C HIS A 128 -6.94 9.33 4.93
N VAL A 129 -7.27 8.85 3.74
CA VAL A 129 -6.38 8.83 2.58
C VAL A 129 -6.19 10.27 2.08
N PRO A 130 -4.97 10.79 2.00
CA PRO A 130 -4.75 12.11 1.43
C PRO A 130 -5.04 12.08 -0.09
N ALA A 131 -5.31 13.25 -0.63
CA ALA A 131 -5.70 13.43 -2.02
C ALA A 131 -4.63 14.15 -2.84
N LEU A 132 -4.82 14.12 -4.15
CA LEU A 132 -4.01 14.77 -5.16
C LEU A 132 -4.88 15.80 -5.87
N LEU A 133 -4.35 17.00 -6.10
CA LEU A 133 -4.94 18.04 -6.95
C LEU A 133 -4.33 17.95 -8.34
N GLY A 134 -5.16 17.67 -9.34
CA GLY A 134 -4.75 17.62 -10.73
C GLY A 134 -4.67 18.98 -11.41
N PRO A 135 -4.05 19.05 -12.60
CA PRO A 135 -4.00 20.27 -13.41
C PRO A 135 -5.39 20.72 -13.91
N ASP A 136 -6.38 19.83 -13.85
CA ASP A 136 -7.79 20.13 -14.12
C ASP A 136 -8.52 20.76 -12.92
N PHE A 137 -7.77 21.09 -11.86
CA PHE A 137 -8.27 21.62 -10.59
C PHE A 137 -9.26 20.69 -9.88
N LYS A 138 -9.21 19.38 -10.16
CA LYS A 138 -9.99 18.38 -9.44
C LYS A 138 -9.13 17.64 -8.43
N THR A 139 -9.71 17.41 -7.26
CA THR A 139 -9.11 16.56 -6.24
C THR A 139 -9.60 15.11 -6.40
N SER A 140 -8.71 14.15 -6.17
CA SER A 140 -8.97 12.69 -6.15
C SER A 140 -8.13 12.04 -5.05
N GLU A 141 -8.64 11.01 -4.37
CA GLU A 141 -7.81 10.25 -3.44
C GLU A 141 -6.77 9.45 -4.24
N TRP A 142 -5.55 9.28 -3.72
CA TRP A 142 -4.54 8.53 -4.46
C TRP A 142 -4.95 7.06 -4.68
N LYS A 143 -5.85 6.51 -3.85
CA LYS A 143 -6.40 5.16 -4.02
C LYS A 143 -7.33 5.02 -5.22
N ASP A 144 -7.88 6.13 -5.72
CA ASP A 144 -8.71 6.15 -6.92
C ASP A 144 -7.85 6.12 -8.20
N VAL A 145 -6.54 6.31 -8.07
CA VAL A 145 -5.57 6.24 -9.16
C VAL A 145 -5.02 4.82 -9.26
N SER A 146 -5.00 4.27 -10.47
CA SER A 146 -4.38 2.96 -10.73
C SER A 146 -2.91 2.97 -10.27
N PRO A 147 -2.40 1.95 -9.55
CA PRO A 147 -1.09 2.04 -8.94
C PRO A 147 0.05 2.32 -9.93
N GLN A 148 -0.02 1.76 -11.14
CA GLN A 148 0.93 1.99 -12.23
C GLN A 148 1.02 3.46 -12.69
N ASP A 149 -0.07 4.22 -12.54
CA ASP A 149 -0.14 5.63 -12.90
C ASP A 149 0.36 6.57 -11.80
N LEU A 150 0.50 6.08 -10.56
CA LEU A 150 0.91 6.92 -9.42
C LEU A 150 2.20 7.71 -9.67
N PRO A 151 3.28 7.16 -10.24
CA PRO A 151 4.49 7.93 -10.54
C PRO A 151 4.23 9.14 -11.45
N ARG A 152 3.36 8.98 -12.45
CA ARG A 152 2.96 10.05 -13.38
C ARG A 152 2.07 11.10 -12.70
N PHE A 153 1.18 10.67 -11.81
CA PHE A 153 0.37 11.59 -11.02
C PHE A 153 1.24 12.39 -10.07
N PHE A 154 2.19 11.76 -9.38
CA PHE A 154 3.13 12.39 -8.47
C PHE A 154 4.05 13.44 -9.11
N SER A 155 4.28 13.38 -10.43
CA SER A 155 5.05 14.40 -11.15
C SER A 155 4.22 15.61 -11.60
N THR A 156 2.89 15.49 -11.60
CA THR A 156 1.98 16.53 -12.15
C THR A 156 1.00 17.11 -11.14
N HIS A 157 0.71 16.37 -10.07
CA HIS A 157 -0.30 16.73 -9.09
C HIS A 157 0.30 17.36 -7.84
N GLN A 158 -0.52 18.15 -7.14
CA GLN A 158 -0.16 18.75 -5.86
C GLN A 158 -0.80 18.02 -4.68
N PRO A 159 -0.18 17.99 -3.50
CA PRO A 159 -0.68 17.25 -2.36
C PRO A 159 -1.85 17.98 -1.67
N VAL A 160 -2.90 17.25 -1.33
CA VAL A 160 -4.12 17.76 -0.67
C VAL A 160 -4.43 16.89 0.55
N CYS A 161 -4.72 17.49 1.70
CA CYS A 161 -5.17 16.72 2.86
C CYS A 161 -6.63 16.30 2.71
N TRP A 162 -7.01 15.20 3.34
CA TRP A 162 -8.36 14.63 3.21
C TRP A 162 -9.48 15.64 3.54
N ASN A 163 -9.32 16.45 4.60
CA ASN A 163 -10.32 17.49 4.93
C ASN A 163 -10.52 18.51 3.79
N CYS A 164 -9.43 18.96 3.16
CA CYS A 164 -9.51 19.87 2.02
C CYS A 164 -10.08 19.16 0.79
N HIS A 165 -9.76 17.88 0.58
CA HIS A 165 -10.37 17.08 -0.49
C HIS A 165 -11.89 17.00 -0.34
N VAL A 166 -12.38 16.60 0.83
CA VAL A 166 -13.83 16.52 1.09
C VAL A 166 -14.50 17.88 0.89
N THR A 167 -13.87 18.95 1.37
CA THR A 167 -14.38 20.32 1.20
C THR A 167 -14.49 20.70 -0.29
N GLU A 168 -13.42 20.53 -1.06
CA GLU A 168 -13.41 20.91 -2.48
C GLU A 168 -14.29 19.99 -3.34
N SER A 169 -14.34 18.70 -3.03
CA SER A 169 -15.26 17.76 -3.68
C SER A 169 -16.72 18.15 -3.42
N PHE A 170 -17.07 18.51 -2.19
CA PHE A 170 -18.43 18.96 -1.86
C PHE A 170 -18.77 20.26 -2.59
N ARG A 171 -17.86 21.24 -2.62
CA ARG A 171 -18.08 22.51 -3.34
C ARG A 171 -18.33 22.29 -4.82
N ARG A 172 -17.58 21.39 -5.45
CA ARG A 172 -17.72 21.06 -6.87
C ARG A 172 -19.01 20.32 -7.19
N LEU A 173 -19.37 19.33 -6.37
CA LEU A 173 -20.51 18.44 -6.64
C LEU A 173 -21.85 19.04 -6.19
N HIS A 174 -21.85 19.91 -5.18
CA HIS A 174 -23.06 20.49 -4.61
C HIS A 174 -22.96 22.02 -4.44
N PRO A 175 -22.70 22.78 -5.51
CA PRO A 175 -22.48 24.22 -5.42
C PRO A 175 -23.65 24.99 -4.81
N GLY A 176 -24.90 24.54 -5.05
CA GLY A 176 -26.10 25.16 -4.48
C GLY A 176 -26.28 24.99 -2.97
N LEU A 177 -25.47 24.15 -2.31
CA LEU A 177 -25.48 23.95 -0.86
C LEU A 177 -24.34 24.70 -0.15
N VAL A 178 -23.49 25.39 -0.91
CA VAL A 178 -22.34 26.12 -0.37
C VAL A 178 -22.68 27.59 -0.23
N THR A 179 -22.51 28.12 0.97
CA THR A 179 -22.60 29.56 1.23
C THR A 179 -21.19 30.15 1.30
N GLU A 180 -20.87 31.05 0.37
CA GLU A 180 -19.61 31.77 0.43
C GLU A 180 -19.76 32.96 1.38
N ARG A 181 -18.95 32.98 2.45
CA ARG A 181 -18.86 34.15 3.29
C ARG A 181 -18.02 35.20 2.56
N PRO A 182 -18.52 36.45 2.38
CA PRO A 182 -17.72 37.51 1.79
C PRO A 182 -16.44 37.72 2.62
N LEU A 183 -15.31 37.82 1.93
CA LEU A 183 -14.04 38.14 2.57
C LEU A 183 -14.13 39.55 3.15
N VAL A 184 -14.35 39.65 4.46
CA VAL A 184 -14.21 40.92 5.16
C VAL A 184 -12.72 41.18 5.25
N SER A 185 -12.22 42.16 4.50
CA SER A 185 -10.84 42.62 4.65
C SER A 185 -10.63 43.00 6.11
N LYS A 186 -9.71 42.30 6.79
CA LYS A 186 -9.26 42.74 8.12
C LYS A 186 -8.65 44.11 7.92
N ARG A 187 -9.39 45.16 8.27
CA ARG A 187 -8.88 46.54 8.34
C ARG A 187 -7.66 46.50 9.24
N THR A 188 -6.49 46.69 8.64
CA THR A 188 -5.20 46.87 9.32
C THR A 188 -5.38 47.98 10.34
N ARG A 189 -5.12 47.69 11.62
CA ARG A 189 -5.04 48.67 12.69
C ARG A 189 -3.60 48.76 13.13
#